data_AF-A0A349KPJ9-F1
#
_entry.id   AF-A0A349KPJ9-F1
#
_cell.length_a   1.000
_cell.length_b   1.000
_cell.length_c   1.000
_cell.angle_alpha   90.00
_cell.angle_beta   90.00
_cell.angle_gamma   90.00
#
_symmetry.space_group_name_H-M   'P 1'
#
loop_
_entity.id
_entity.type
_entity.pdbx_description
1 polymer ?
#
loop_
_entity_poly.entity_id
_entity_poly.type
_entity_poly.pdbx_seq_one_letter_code
_entity_poly.pdbx_strand_id
1 'polypeptide(L)'
;MEPKSTHSTEEAAERLWLINRDTAARFRSTIASLGAVFTPEQINRLAESCVTIADSGWRSFETVNLLLEIAAVTDHPARLMEITKAAEQLSGYSFEPAANYLQMVLGAVEVGHSKEISELEQAGLALHSKYQHASGLIGGYFSAAQILLARGDRDNLLCWVEVARGMFDLGRDDLFRFLVLSEQSGNVSWVMVRRFQVKSTQGCLVYLDHLGRLHDRFSGAQMTLVESAMLKHVDSSFEDLIDSFESLHAFDPGQVSLILALGTDIEHANSLAAFNRNAGKLPLGRQ
;
A
#
# COMPACT_ATOMS: atom_id res chain seq x y z
N MET A 1 -29.88 15.82 -27.46
CA MET A 1 -28.66 16.43 -28.03
C MET A 1 -27.54 16.08 -27.09
N GLU A 2 -26.76 15.06 -27.40
CA GLU A 2 -25.49 14.80 -26.70
C GLU A 2 -24.47 15.85 -27.17
N PRO A 3 -23.63 16.39 -26.27
CA PRO A 3 -22.54 17.25 -26.68
C PRO A 3 -21.50 16.36 -27.38
N LYS A 4 -21.26 16.60 -28.67
CA LYS A 4 -20.09 16.06 -29.36
C LYS A 4 -18.86 16.71 -28.74
N SER A 5 -18.19 16.00 -27.83
CA SER A 5 -16.82 16.35 -27.48
C SER A 5 -15.95 16.03 -28.69
N THR A 6 -15.45 17.08 -29.34
CA THR A 6 -14.51 16.99 -30.46
C THR A 6 -13.31 17.85 -30.10
N HIS A 7 -12.58 17.48 -29.05
CA HIS A 7 -11.20 17.92 -28.95
C HIS A 7 -10.37 17.06 -29.89
N SER A 8 -9.87 17.66 -30.97
CA SER A 8 -8.96 16.96 -31.87
C SER A 8 -7.65 16.68 -31.14
N THR A 9 -6.97 15.59 -31.49
CA THR A 9 -5.65 15.26 -30.95
C THR A 9 -4.64 16.40 -31.15
N GLU A 10 -4.79 17.20 -32.20
CA GLU A 10 -3.93 18.37 -32.43
C GLU A 10 -4.22 19.50 -31.43
N GLU A 11 -5.49 19.77 -31.13
CA GLU A 11 -5.88 20.76 -30.11
C GLU A 11 -5.33 20.36 -28.73
N ALA A 12 -5.41 19.07 -28.39
CA ALA A 12 -4.81 18.56 -27.16
C ALA A 12 -3.28 18.75 -27.15
N ALA A 13 -2.61 18.51 -28.27
CA ALA A 13 -1.17 18.70 -28.40
C ALA A 13 -0.75 20.18 -28.27
N GLU A 14 -1.53 21.11 -28.82
CA GLU A 14 -1.31 22.55 -28.66
C GLU A 14 -1.47 22.99 -27.20
N ARG A 15 -2.52 22.53 -26.52
CA ARG A 15 -2.72 22.81 -25.09
C ARG A 15 -1.57 22.28 -24.24
N LEU A 16 -1.17 21.03 -24.47
CA LEU A 16 -0.03 20.44 -23.78
C LEU A 16 1.27 21.21 -24.08
N TRP A 17 1.44 21.75 -25.29
CA TRP A 17 2.64 22.52 -25.65
C TRP A 17 2.75 23.83 -24.86
N LEU A 18 1.61 24.48 -24.58
CA LEU A 18 1.56 25.67 -23.73
C LEU A 18 1.97 25.38 -22.28
N ILE A 19 1.75 24.15 -21.81
CA ILE A 19 2.14 23.69 -20.46
C ILE A 19 3.61 23.23 -20.46
N ASN A 20 3.96 22.29 -21.34
CA ASN A 20 5.31 21.74 -21.46
C ASN A 20 5.56 21.18 -22.88
N ARG A 21 6.56 21.75 -23.56
CA ARG A 21 6.88 21.42 -24.96
C ARG A 21 7.29 19.95 -25.17
N ASP A 22 8.09 19.40 -24.26
CA ASP A 22 8.60 18.03 -24.38
C ASP A 22 7.46 17.01 -24.18
N THR A 23 6.56 17.29 -23.24
CA THR A 23 5.35 16.50 -23.00
C THR A 23 4.46 16.48 -24.24
N ALA A 24 4.28 17.62 -24.90
CA ALA A 24 3.50 17.69 -26.16
C ALA A 24 4.16 16.93 -27.31
N ALA A 25 5.50 16.93 -27.40
CA ALA A 25 6.23 16.13 -28.38
C ALA A 25 6.07 14.63 -28.12
N ARG A 26 6.21 14.21 -26.85
CA ARG A 26 5.97 12.82 -26.42
C ARG A 26 4.54 12.38 -26.73
N PHE A 27 3.56 13.23 -26.41
CA PHE A 27 2.14 13.00 -26.71
C PHE A 27 1.91 12.73 -28.21
N ARG A 28 2.39 13.61 -29.11
CA ARG A 28 2.23 13.42 -30.56
C ARG A 28 2.84 12.11 -31.04
N SER A 29 4.03 11.77 -30.55
CA SER A 29 4.70 10.50 -30.88
C SER A 29 3.89 9.29 -30.42
N THR A 30 3.38 9.31 -29.18
CA THR A 30 2.59 8.21 -28.62
C THR A 30 1.26 8.05 -29.34
N ILE A 31 0.53 9.13 -29.62
CA ILE A 31 -0.75 9.03 -30.35
C ILE A 31 -0.55 8.45 -31.75
N ALA A 32 0.52 8.86 -32.45
CA ALA A 32 0.85 8.31 -33.76
C ALA A 32 1.12 6.80 -33.72
N SER A 33 1.80 6.30 -32.68
CA SER A 33 2.07 4.86 -32.54
C SER A 33 0.82 4.05 -32.15
N LEU A 34 -0.09 4.64 -31.36
CA LEU A 34 -1.34 3.98 -30.96
C LEU A 34 -2.36 3.87 -32.10
N GLY A 35 -2.27 4.73 -33.13
CA GLY A 35 -3.19 4.76 -34.27
C GLY A 35 -3.36 3.45 -35.04
N ALA A 36 -2.41 2.51 -34.91
CA ALA A 36 -2.49 1.20 -35.55
C ALA A 36 -3.34 0.18 -34.77
N VAL A 37 -3.55 0.39 -33.47
CA VAL A 37 -4.15 -0.60 -32.55
C VAL A 37 -5.42 -0.07 -31.87
N PHE A 38 -5.55 1.24 -31.72
CA PHE A 38 -6.63 1.89 -30.97
C PHE A 38 -7.65 2.55 -31.89
N THR A 39 -8.92 2.59 -31.47
CA THR A 39 -9.94 3.32 -32.24
C THR A 39 -9.76 4.84 -32.09
N PRO A 40 -10.23 5.63 -33.07
CA PRO A 40 -10.21 7.10 -32.96
C PRO A 40 -10.86 7.62 -31.68
N GLU A 41 -11.95 7.00 -31.22
CA GLU A 41 -12.65 7.36 -29.99
C GLU A 41 -11.77 7.15 -28.75
N GLN A 42 -11.05 6.02 -28.69
CA GLN A 42 -10.12 5.73 -27.59
C GLN A 42 -8.94 6.71 -27.57
N ILE A 43 -8.40 7.03 -28.74
CA ILE A 43 -7.33 8.01 -28.91
C ILE A 43 -7.79 9.41 -28.47
N ASN A 44 -8.99 9.82 -28.88
CA ASN A 44 -9.56 11.11 -28.46
C ASN A 44 -9.81 11.13 -26.95
N ARG A 45 -10.29 10.03 -26.36
CA ARG A 45 -10.49 9.96 -24.91
C ARG A 45 -9.18 10.07 -24.14
N LEU A 46 -8.12 9.40 -24.61
CA LEU A 46 -6.77 9.55 -24.03
C LEU A 46 -6.29 10.99 -24.13
N ALA A 47 -6.48 11.64 -25.29
CA ALA A 47 -6.10 13.02 -25.51
C ALA A 47 -6.80 13.99 -24.54
N GLU A 48 -8.11 13.85 -24.39
CA GLU A 48 -8.91 14.62 -23.42
C GLU A 48 -8.39 14.44 -22.00
N SER A 49 -8.19 13.20 -21.55
CA SER A 49 -7.71 12.91 -20.20
C SER A 49 -6.29 13.43 -19.97
N CYS A 50 -5.38 13.36 -20.95
CA CYS A 50 -4.05 13.95 -20.84
C CYS A 50 -4.12 15.46 -20.57
N VAL A 51 -5.01 16.18 -21.26
CA VAL A 51 -5.21 17.61 -21.04
C VAL A 51 -5.81 17.88 -19.66
N THR A 52 -6.87 17.15 -19.27
CA THR A 52 -7.49 17.29 -17.95
C THR A 52 -6.49 17.04 -16.82
N ILE A 53 -5.64 16.01 -16.95
CA ILE A 53 -4.59 15.74 -15.98
C ILE A 53 -3.58 16.88 -15.98
N ALA A 54 -3.10 17.35 -17.13
CA ALA A 54 -2.12 18.44 -17.21
C ALA A 54 -2.59 19.74 -16.53
N ASP A 55 -3.89 20.01 -16.58
CA ASP A 55 -4.50 21.21 -15.98
C ASP A 55 -4.67 21.12 -14.44
N SER A 56 -4.39 19.97 -13.81
CA SER A 56 -4.61 19.76 -12.38
C SER A 56 -3.59 20.42 -11.43
N GLY A 57 -2.50 21.01 -11.95
CA GLY A 57 -1.46 21.61 -11.10
C GLY A 57 -0.12 21.87 -11.78
N TRP A 58 0.78 22.54 -11.05
CA TRP A 58 2.06 23.08 -11.55
C TRP A 58 3.05 22.01 -12.07
N ARG A 59 2.87 20.72 -11.75
CA ARG A 59 3.72 19.63 -12.25
C ARG A 59 2.96 18.46 -12.85
N SER A 60 1.68 18.64 -13.16
CA SER A 60 0.84 17.55 -13.65
C SER A 60 1.24 17.04 -15.04
N PHE A 61 2.04 17.80 -15.79
CA PHE A 61 2.66 17.31 -17.03
C PHE A 61 3.57 16.09 -16.79
N GLU A 62 4.15 15.93 -15.59
CA GLU A 62 4.92 14.73 -15.22
C GLU A 62 4.00 13.51 -15.10
N THR A 63 2.81 13.69 -14.51
CA THR A 63 1.76 12.66 -14.47
C THR A 63 1.31 12.27 -15.87
N VAL A 64 1.16 13.25 -16.78
CA VAL A 64 0.87 12.96 -18.20
C VAL A 64 1.99 12.14 -18.84
N ASN A 65 3.25 12.49 -18.59
CA ASN A 65 4.39 11.73 -19.13
C ASN A 65 4.41 10.28 -18.66
N LEU A 66 4.02 9.99 -17.40
CA LEU A 66 3.86 8.63 -16.89
C LEU A 66 2.75 7.88 -17.64
N LEU A 67 1.59 8.52 -17.85
CA LEU A 67 0.48 7.91 -18.60
C LEU A 67 0.89 7.60 -20.05
N LEU A 68 1.63 8.51 -20.70
CA LEU A 68 2.13 8.31 -22.06
C LEU A 68 3.16 7.18 -22.14
N GLU A 69 3.93 6.97 -21.08
CA GLU A 69 4.86 5.85 -20.98
C GLU A 69 4.13 4.52 -20.87
N ILE A 70 3.10 4.44 -20.02
CA ILE A 70 2.21 3.27 -19.93
C ILE A 70 1.56 2.98 -21.28
N ALA A 71 1.06 4.03 -21.95
CA ALA A 71 0.43 3.90 -23.26
C ALA A 71 1.40 3.35 -24.32
N ALA A 72 2.69 3.72 -24.26
CA ALA A 72 3.70 3.23 -25.19
C ALA A 72 4.03 1.74 -25.02
N VAL A 73 3.78 1.16 -23.83
CA VAL A 73 4.11 -0.23 -23.51
C VAL A 73 2.87 -1.14 -23.38
N THR A 74 1.66 -0.58 -23.40
CA THR A 74 0.40 -1.32 -23.27
C THR A 74 -0.20 -1.63 -24.64
N ASP A 75 -0.39 -2.90 -24.94
CA ASP A 75 -1.02 -3.40 -26.18
C ASP A 75 -2.53 -3.71 -25.99
N HIS A 76 -3.07 -3.48 -24.81
CA HIS A 76 -4.46 -3.76 -24.44
C HIS A 76 -5.30 -2.48 -24.33
N PRO A 77 -6.12 -2.13 -25.35
CA PRO A 77 -6.84 -0.84 -25.34
C PRO A 77 -7.80 -0.63 -24.19
N ALA A 78 -8.55 -1.68 -23.81
CA ALA A 78 -9.48 -1.60 -22.68
C ALA A 78 -8.75 -1.26 -21.37
N ARG A 79 -7.59 -1.89 -21.14
CA ARG A 79 -6.79 -1.66 -19.95
C ARG A 79 -6.21 -0.25 -19.90
N LEU A 80 -5.71 0.27 -21.03
CA LEU A 80 -5.25 1.65 -21.09
C LEU A 80 -6.38 2.63 -20.74
N MET A 81 -7.60 2.41 -21.25
CA MET A 81 -8.74 3.27 -20.93
C MET A 81 -9.13 3.24 -19.44
N GLU A 82 -9.04 2.09 -18.79
CA GLU A 82 -9.24 1.97 -17.34
C GLU A 82 -8.20 2.78 -16.56
N ILE A 83 -6.92 2.63 -16.92
CA ILE A 83 -5.81 3.36 -16.29
C ILE A 83 -5.96 4.87 -16.50
N THR A 84 -6.26 5.28 -17.73
CA THR A 84 -6.51 6.69 -18.07
C THR A 84 -7.64 7.27 -17.23
N LYS A 85 -8.76 6.55 -17.09
CA LYS A 85 -9.90 6.99 -16.29
C LYS A 85 -9.55 7.09 -14.80
N ALA A 86 -8.83 6.11 -14.25
CA ALA A 86 -8.40 6.13 -12.86
C ALA A 86 -7.44 7.31 -12.59
N ALA A 87 -6.47 7.55 -13.47
CA ALA A 87 -5.53 8.66 -13.34
C ALA A 87 -6.22 10.03 -13.42
N GLU A 88 -7.19 10.19 -14.32
CA GLU A 88 -8.02 11.41 -14.41
C GLU A 88 -8.80 11.63 -13.10
N GLN A 89 -9.46 10.60 -12.58
CA GLN A 89 -10.20 10.67 -11.32
C GLN A 89 -9.29 11.06 -10.14
N LEU A 90 -8.10 10.46 -10.06
CA LEU A 90 -7.12 10.70 -8.99
C LEU A 90 -6.42 12.07 -9.11
N SER A 91 -6.49 12.73 -10.26
CA SER A 91 -5.90 14.05 -10.49
C SER A 91 -6.82 15.21 -10.07
N GLY A 92 -8.02 14.93 -9.56
CA GLY A 92 -9.08 15.95 -9.38
C GLY A 92 -8.71 17.12 -8.47
N TYR A 93 -8.09 16.87 -7.30
CA TYR A 93 -7.70 17.91 -6.33
C TYR A 93 -6.20 18.18 -6.29
N SER A 94 -5.39 17.21 -6.68
CA SER A 94 -3.93 17.28 -6.75
C SER A 94 -3.45 16.22 -7.73
N PHE A 95 -2.26 16.43 -8.31
CA PHE A 95 -1.63 15.48 -9.22
C PHE A 95 -0.94 14.30 -8.49
N GLU A 96 -0.62 14.45 -7.21
CA GLU A 96 0.18 13.47 -6.45
C GLU A 96 -0.43 12.06 -6.41
N PRO A 97 -1.74 11.87 -6.16
CA PRO A 97 -2.33 10.53 -6.14
C PRO A 97 -2.22 9.82 -7.49
N ALA A 98 -2.49 10.54 -8.57
CA ALA A 98 -2.38 10.02 -9.92
C ALA A 98 -0.94 9.69 -10.31
N ALA A 99 0.04 10.52 -9.90
CA ALA A 99 1.44 10.25 -10.15
C ALA A 99 1.91 8.95 -9.47
N ASN A 100 1.60 8.77 -8.18
CA ASN A 100 1.96 7.55 -7.45
C ASN A 100 1.23 6.31 -8.02
N TYR A 101 -0.04 6.46 -8.39
CA TYR A 101 -0.80 5.41 -9.07
C TYR A 101 -0.14 4.97 -10.38
N LEU A 102 0.21 5.91 -11.26
CA LEU A 102 0.83 5.59 -12.55
C LEU A 102 2.24 5.02 -12.38
N GLN A 103 3.00 5.45 -11.37
CA GLN A 103 4.29 4.84 -11.02
C GLN A 103 4.13 3.38 -10.57
N MET A 104 3.12 3.09 -9.75
CA MET A 104 2.77 1.71 -9.37
C MET A 104 2.41 0.88 -10.61
N VAL A 105 1.58 1.40 -11.51
CA VAL A 105 1.18 0.70 -12.74
C VAL A 105 2.39 0.47 -13.66
N LEU A 106 3.28 1.44 -13.83
CA LEU A 106 4.52 1.28 -14.60
C LEU A 106 5.41 0.18 -14.02
N GLY A 107 5.59 0.16 -12.70
CA GLY A 107 6.31 -0.91 -12.01
C GLY A 107 5.66 -2.28 -12.15
N ALA A 108 4.36 -2.33 -12.47
CA ALA A 108 3.60 -3.54 -12.70
C ALA A 108 3.57 -4.02 -14.16
N VAL A 109 4.10 -3.25 -15.12
CA VAL A 109 3.98 -3.56 -16.56
C VAL A 109 4.49 -4.96 -16.89
N GLU A 110 5.60 -5.38 -16.30
CA GLU A 110 6.16 -6.73 -16.49
C GLU A 110 5.27 -7.85 -15.93
N VAL A 111 4.48 -7.55 -14.89
CA VAL A 111 3.55 -8.48 -14.25
C VAL A 111 2.22 -8.56 -15.01
N GLY A 112 1.97 -7.58 -15.89
CA GLY A 112 0.76 -7.47 -16.70
C GLY A 112 -0.50 -7.21 -15.89
N HIS A 113 -1.66 -7.40 -16.54
CA HIS A 113 -2.96 -7.29 -15.87
C HIS A 113 -3.22 -8.54 -15.02
N SER A 114 -2.89 -8.43 -13.73
CA SER A 114 -3.09 -9.50 -12.74
C SER A 114 -4.17 -9.12 -11.74
N LYS A 115 -4.69 -10.12 -11.01
CA LYS A 115 -5.71 -9.91 -9.97
C LYS A 115 -5.19 -8.94 -8.91
N GLU A 116 -3.94 -9.06 -8.55
CA GLU A 116 -3.24 -8.27 -7.54
C GLU A 116 -3.28 -6.78 -7.88
N ILE A 117 -2.95 -6.41 -9.12
CA ILE A 117 -3.01 -5.02 -9.57
C ILE A 117 -4.44 -4.49 -9.51
N SER A 118 -5.41 -5.27 -9.99
CA SER A 118 -6.82 -4.88 -9.94
C SER A 118 -7.32 -4.66 -8.51
N GLU A 119 -6.92 -5.50 -7.55
CA GLU A 119 -7.29 -5.35 -6.14
C GLU A 119 -6.67 -4.10 -5.50
N LEU A 120 -5.40 -3.80 -5.82
CA LEU A 120 -4.71 -2.57 -5.39
C LEU A 120 -5.43 -1.32 -5.91
N GLU A 121 -5.77 -1.31 -7.20
CA GLU A 121 -6.45 -0.19 -7.85
C GLU A 121 -7.83 0.06 -7.24
N GLN A 122 -8.63 -0.99 -7.09
CA GLN A 122 -9.96 -0.89 -6.51
C GLN A 122 -9.92 -0.40 -5.06
N ALA A 123 -8.95 -0.86 -4.27
CA ALA A 123 -8.75 -0.38 -2.91
C ALA A 123 -8.34 1.10 -2.88
N GLY A 124 -7.40 1.51 -3.72
CA GLY A 124 -6.98 2.92 -3.82
C GLY A 124 -8.10 3.85 -4.27
N LEU A 125 -8.92 3.43 -5.24
CA LEU A 125 -10.09 4.20 -5.71
C LEU A 125 -11.20 4.27 -4.65
N ALA A 126 -11.39 3.20 -3.85
CA ALA A 126 -12.29 3.22 -2.70
C ALA A 126 -11.80 4.22 -1.63
N LEU A 127 -10.49 4.23 -1.33
CA LEU A 127 -9.88 5.19 -0.42
C LEU A 127 -10.07 6.63 -0.92
N HIS A 128 -9.80 6.89 -2.20
CA HIS A 128 -10.02 8.19 -2.84
C HIS A 128 -11.49 8.64 -2.70
N SER A 129 -12.44 7.72 -2.93
CA SER A 129 -13.86 8.04 -2.81
C SER A 129 -14.26 8.47 -1.39
N LYS A 130 -13.59 7.92 -0.37
CA LYS A 130 -13.83 8.27 1.04
C LYS A 130 -13.09 9.53 1.48
N TYR A 131 -11.87 9.75 1.02
CA TYR A 131 -10.99 10.86 1.44
C TYR A 131 -10.60 11.76 0.27
N GLN A 132 -11.58 12.22 -0.52
CA GLN A 132 -11.36 12.94 -1.79
C GLN A 132 -10.33 14.10 -1.72
N HIS A 133 -10.23 14.78 -0.57
CA HIS A 133 -9.32 15.91 -0.39
C HIS A 133 -7.99 15.58 0.30
N ALA A 134 -7.75 14.31 0.66
CA ALA A 134 -6.55 13.88 1.37
C ALA A 134 -5.51 13.32 0.39
N SER A 135 -5.03 14.16 -0.54
CA SER A 135 -4.12 13.75 -1.62
C SER A 135 -2.87 13.02 -1.12
N GLY A 136 -2.25 13.50 -0.03
CA GLY A 136 -1.08 12.82 0.56
C GLY A 136 -1.39 11.43 1.11
N LEU A 137 -2.60 11.19 1.62
CA LEU A 137 -3.03 9.88 2.12
C LEU A 137 -3.24 8.89 0.97
N ILE A 138 -3.87 9.35 -0.11
CA ILE A 138 -4.14 8.54 -1.30
C ILE A 138 -2.84 8.26 -2.06
N GLY A 139 -1.96 9.26 -2.19
CA GLY A 139 -0.62 9.10 -2.75
C GLY A 139 0.21 8.11 -1.93
N GLY A 140 0.19 8.23 -0.59
CA GLY A 140 0.86 7.30 0.31
C GLY A 140 0.36 5.86 0.18
N TYR A 141 -0.92 5.65 -0.11
CA TYR A 141 -1.45 4.31 -0.40
C TYR A 141 -0.79 3.69 -1.63
N PHE A 142 -0.74 4.42 -2.74
CA PHE A 142 -0.14 3.92 -3.98
C PHE A 142 1.39 3.78 -3.88
N SER A 143 2.05 4.65 -3.12
CA SER A 143 3.48 4.51 -2.78
C SER A 143 3.75 3.20 -2.01
N ALA A 144 2.99 2.93 -0.95
CA ALA A 144 3.11 1.70 -0.18
C ALA A 144 2.79 0.45 -1.03
N ALA A 145 1.75 0.53 -1.86
CA ALA A 145 1.38 -0.53 -2.81
C ALA A 145 2.53 -0.84 -3.78
N GLN A 146 3.19 0.18 -4.34
CA GLN A 146 4.32 0.02 -5.25
C GLN A 146 5.49 -0.69 -4.56
N ILE A 147 5.86 -0.26 -3.35
CA ILE A 147 6.95 -0.87 -2.58
C ILE A 147 6.66 -2.34 -2.29
N LEU A 148 5.42 -2.67 -1.90
CA LEU A 148 5.02 -4.04 -1.61
C LEU A 148 4.95 -4.91 -2.87
N LEU A 149 4.44 -4.36 -3.97
CA LEU A 149 4.41 -5.03 -5.26
C LEU A 149 5.83 -5.40 -5.73
N ALA A 150 6.78 -4.48 -5.58
CA ALA A 150 8.18 -4.70 -5.96
C ALA A 150 8.87 -5.85 -5.18
N ARG A 151 8.31 -6.29 -4.04
CA ARG A 151 8.83 -7.44 -3.28
C ARG A 151 8.47 -8.79 -3.92
N GLY A 152 7.49 -8.83 -4.82
CA GLY A 152 7.16 -10.02 -5.62
C GLY A 152 6.38 -11.14 -4.89
N ASP A 153 5.94 -10.91 -3.65
CA ASP A 153 5.13 -11.88 -2.89
C ASP A 153 3.63 -11.58 -3.05
N ARG A 154 2.99 -12.28 -3.99
CA ARG A 154 1.60 -12.03 -4.41
C ARG A 154 0.58 -12.33 -3.32
N ASP A 155 0.71 -13.45 -2.62
CA ASP A 155 -0.25 -13.85 -1.58
C ASP A 155 -0.18 -12.87 -0.39
N ASN A 156 1.04 -12.46 -0.04
CA ASN A 156 1.26 -11.49 1.01
C ASN A 156 0.78 -10.08 0.61
N LEU A 157 0.92 -9.71 -0.67
CA LEU A 157 0.37 -8.46 -1.21
C LEU A 157 -1.16 -8.43 -1.13
N LEU A 158 -1.85 -9.50 -1.53
CA LEU A 158 -3.31 -9.57 -1.41
C LEU A 158 -3.76 -9.47 0.05
N CYS A 159 -3.04 -10.11 0.97
CA CYS A 159 -3.30 -9.95 2.40
C CYS A 159 -3.12 -8.50 2.85
N TRP A 160 -2.09 -7.80 2.38
CA TRP A 160 -1.91 -6.38 2.66
C TRP A 160 -3.09 -5.55 2.14
N VAL A 161 -3.60 -5.80 0.93
CA VAL A 161 -4.77 -5.08 0.38
C VAL A 161 -5.99 -5.24 1.28
N GLU A 162 -6.25 -6.46 1.76
CA GLU A 162 -7.34 -6.72 2.70
C GLU A 162 -7.14 -5.95 4.00
N VAL A 163 -5.91 -5.93 4.54
CA VAL A 163 -5.58 -5.14 5.72
C VAL A 163 -5.80 -3.65 5.44
N ALA A 164 -5.26 -3.10 4.36
CA ALA A 164 -5.42 -1.69 4.02
C ALA A 164 -6.90 -1.29 3.97
N ARG A 165 -7.75 -2.10 3.32
CA ARG A 165 -9.20 -1.85 3.27
C ARG A 165 -9.84 -1.77 4.66
N GLY A 166 -9.52 -2.71 5.55
CA GLY A 166 -10.02 -2.67 6.93
C GLY A 166 -9.44 -1.54 7.78
N MET A 167 -8.37 -0.89 7.34
CA MET A 167 -7.79 0.31 7.98
C MET A 167 -8.47 1.61 7.52
N PHE A 168 -9.25 1.60 6.44
CA PHE A 168 -9.84 2.82 5.88
C PHE A 168 -10.84 3.50 6.82
N ASP A 169 -11.35 2.80 7.84
CA ASP A 169 -12.26 3.36 8.85
C ASP A 169 -11.54 4.05 10.02
N LEU A 170 -10.22 4.01 10.06
CA LEU A 170 -9.42 4.71 11.06
C LEU A 170 -9.44 6.24 10.87
N GLY A 171 -8.98 6.92 11.91
CA GLY A 171 -8.59 8.33 11.81
C GLY A 171 -7.48 8.54 10.78
N ARG A 172 -7.38 9.75 10.22
CA ARG A 172 -6.39 10.07 9.18
C ARG A 172 -4.96 9.79 9.63
N ASP A 173 -4.64 10.13 10.88
CA ASP A 173 -3.29 9.99 11.43
C ASP A 173 -2.90 8.51 11.59
N ASP A 174 -3.81 7.68 12.07
CA ASP A 174 -3.59 6.24 12.22
C ASP A 174 -3.46 5.53 10.86
N LEU A 175 -4.30 5.92 9.89
CA LEU A 175 -4.18 5.38 8.54
C LEU A 175 -2.88 5.83 7.86
N PHE A 176 -2.47 7.09 8.05
CA PHE A 176 -1.17 7.56 7.57
C PHE A 176 -0.01 6.78 8.21
N ARG A 177 -0.07 6.57 9.54
CA ARG A 177 0.89 5.74 10.27
C ARG A 177 0.95 4.31 9.72
N PHE A 178 -0.19 3.68 9.46
CA PHE A 178 -0.27 2.36 8.83
C PHE A 178 0.48 2.31 7.49
N LEU A 179 0.28 3.31 6.62
CA LEU A 179 0.93 3.37 5.32
C LEU A 179 2.44 3.49 5.46
N VAL A 180 2.92 4.39 6.34
CA VAL A 180 4.35 4.55 6.64
C VAL A 180 4.96 3.24 7.16
N LEU A 181 4.29 2.56 8.10
CA LEU A 181 4.76 1.27 8.63
C LEU A 181 4.79 0.17 7.55
N SER A 182 3.83 0.20 6.61
CA SER A 182 3.76 -0.75 5.49
C SER A 182 4.97 -0.62 4.57
N GLU A 183 5.43 0.60 4.32
CA GLU A 183 6.59 0.89 3.49
C GLU A 183 7.90 0.45 4.16
N GLN A 184 8.07 0.82 5.43
CA GLN A 184 9.33 0.66 6.17
C GLN A 184 9.61 -0.78 6.60
N SER A 185 8.56 -1.56 6.86
CA SER A 185 8.72 -2.88 7.46
C SER A 185 9.18 -3.89 6.39
N GLY A 186 10.42 -4.38 6.51
CA GLY A 186 10.95 -5.48 5.72
C GLY A 186 10.42 -6.85 6.21
N ASN A 187 10.14 -7.78 5.29
CA ASN A 187 9.73 -9.16 5.60
C ASN A 187 8.49 -9.31 6.52
N VAL A 188 7.49 -8.46 6.34
CA VAL A 188 6.21 -8.57 7.08
C VAL A 188 5.37 -9.73 6.57
N SER A 189 4.88 -10.56 7.49
CA SER A 189 3.78 -11.49 7.21
C SER A 189 2.44 -10.77 7.34
N TRP A 190 1.91 -10.26 6.22
CA TRP A 190 0.59 -9.61 6.19
C TRP A 190 -0.55 -10.58 6.51
N VAL A 191 -0.33 -11.88 6.34
CA VAL A 191 -1.22 -12.93 6.86
C VAL A 191 -1.36 -12.81 8.37
N MET A 192 -0.24 -12.65 9.10
CA MET A 192 -0.28 -12.48 10.55
C MET A 192 -0.89 -11.12 10.94
N VAL A 193 -0.49 -10.04 10.27
CA VAL A 193 -1.03 -8.70 10.52
C VAL A 193 -2.55 -8.68 10.35
N ARG A 194 -3.08 -9.35 9.33
CA ARG A 194 -4.53 -9.53 9.12
C ARG A 194 -5.21 -10.21 10.30
N ARG A 195 -4.57 -11.20 10.92
CA ARG A 195 -5.14 -11.86 12.13
C ARG A 195 -5.25 -10.88 13.29
N PHE A 196 -4.28 -9.99 13.46
CA PHE A 196 -4.37 -8.92 14.46
C PHE A 196 -5.50 -7.95 14.13
N GLN A 197 -5.57 -7.48 12.89
CA GLN A 197 -6.60 -6.54 12.46
C GLN A 197 -8.01 -7.06 12.69
N VAL A 198 -8.30 -8.32 12.32
CA VAL A 198 -9.64 -8.93 12.46
C VAL A 198 -10.11 -8.90 13.92
N LYS A 199 -9.19 -8.96 14.88
CA LYS A 199 -9.51 -8.84 16.30
C LYS A 199 -9.56 -7.39 16.77
N SER A 200 -8.52 -6.62 16.46
CA SER A 200 -8.37 -5.23 16.89
C SER A 200 -7.53 -4.44 15.89
N THR A 201 -8.15 -3.47 15.24
CA THR A 201 -7.47 -2.55 14.32
C THR A 201 -6.38 -1.75 15.04
N GLN A 202 -6.61 -1.33 16.29
CA GLN A 202 -5.60 -0.64 17.08
C GLN A 202 -4.44 -1.57 17.48
N GLY A 203 -4.76 -2.79 17.93
CA GLY A 203 -3.74 -3.80 18.25
C GLY A 203 -2.90 -4.17 17.03
N CYS A 204 -3.49 -4.16 15.83
CA CYS A 204 -2.75 -4.34 14.58
C CYS A 204 -1.73 -3.23 14.32
N LEU A 205 -2.07 -1.96 14.57
CA LEU A 205 -1.12 -0.85 14.42
C LEU A 205 0.03 -0.99 15.42
N VAL A 206 -0.30 -1.18 16.69
CA VAL A 206 0.69 -1.37 17.76
C VAL A 206 1.60 -2.57 17.45
N TYR A 207 1.06 -3.65 16.90
CA TYR A 207 1.88 -4.78 16.45
C TYR A 207 2.88 -4.38 15.36
N LEU A 208 2.42 -3.67 14.32
CA LEU A 208 3.27 -3.19 13.23
C LEU A 208 4.39 -2.26 13.74
N ASP A 209 4.10 -1.38 14.70
CA ASP A 209 5.09 -0.47 15.28
C ASP A 209 6.25 -1.18 15.99
N HIS A 210 5.99 -2.35 16.56
CA HIS A 210 6.98 -3.13 17.29
C HIS A 210 7.56 -4.27 16.46
N LEU A 211 7.03 -4.54 15.26
CA LEU A 211 7.33 -5.71 14.45
C LEU A 211 8.83 -5.87 14.17
N GLY A 212 9.49 -4.79 13.76
CA GLY A 212 10.93 -4.79 13.50
C GLY A 212 11.73 -5.13 14.75
N ARG A 213 11.42 -4.49 15.89
CA ARG A 213 12.08 -4.75 17.17
C ARG A 213 11.89 -6.20 17.64
N LEU A 214 10.74 -6.79 17.38
CA LEU A 214 10.46 -8.19 17.73
C LEU A 214 11.25 -9.16 16.83
N HIS A 215 11.26 -8.93 15.52
CA HIS A 215 12.01 -9.77 14.57
C HIS A 215 13.52 -9.70 14.76
N ASP A 216 14.05 -8.55 15.20
CA ASP A 216 15.47 -8.42 15.52
C ASP A 216 15.88 -9.23 16.77
N ARG A 217 14.91 -9.56 17.64
CA ARG A 217 15.18 -10.18 18.95
C ARG A 217 14.88 -11.67 19.01
N PHE A 218 13.89 -12.12 18.27
CA PHE A 218 13.39 -13.49 18.35
C PHE A 218 13.67 -14.24 17.05
N SER A 219 14.12 -15.48 17.18
CA SER A 219 14.14 -16.42 16.05
C SER A 219 12.74 -16.69 15.52
N GLY A 220 12.60 -17.19 14.28
CA GLY A 220 11.29 -17.46 13.68
C GLY A 220 10.38 -18.39 14.53
N ALA A 221 10.96 -19.40 15.18
CA ALA A 221 10.22 -20.30 16.07
C ALA A 221 9.72 -19.58 17.34
N GLN A 222 10.54 -18.69 17.91
CA GLN A 222 10.15 -17.87 19.06
C GLN A 222 9.11 -16.82 18.68
N MET A 223 9.24 -16.20 17.50
CA MET A 223 8.25 -15.25 16.98
C MET A 223 6.88 -15.88 16.85
N THR A 224 6.78 -17.13 16.42
CA THR A 224 5.50 -17.85 16.34
C THR A 224 4.80 -17.94 17.71
N LEU A 225 5.56 -18.16 18.78
CA LEU A 225 5.03 -18.19 20.16
C LEU A 225 4.61 -16.80 20.63
N VAL A 226 5.45 -15.78 20.38
CA VAL A 226 5.17 -14.38 20.71
C VAL A 226 3.90 -13.90 20.00
N GLU A 227 3.81 -14.07 18.68
CA GLU A 227 2.63 -13.71 17.87
C GLU A 227 1.37 -14.43 18.34
N SER A 228 1.47 -15.72 18.69
CA SER A 228 0.33 -16.49 19.20
C SER A 228 -0.18 -15.95 20.54
N ALA A 229 0.73 -15.63 21.46
CA ALA A 229 0.39 -15.06 22.76
C ALA A 229 -0.17 -13.62 22.61
N MET A 230 0.44 -12.82 21.75
CA MET A 230 -0.04 -11.47 21.42
C MET A 230 -1.44 -11.52 20.81
N LEU A 231 -1.71 -12.41 19.85
CA LEU A 231 -3.04 -12.60 19.27
C LEU A 231 -4.08 -13.08 20.29
N LYS A 232 -3.69 -13.92 21.25
CA LYS A 232 -4.59 -14.36 22.34
C LYS A 232 -5.09 -13.17 23.16
N HIS A 233 -4.22 -12.18 23.36
CA HIS A 233 -4.41 -11.09 24.32
C HIS A 233 -4.58 -9.68 23.69
N VAL A 234 -4.80 -9.60 22.38
CA VAL A 234 -4.82 -8.32 21.63
C VAL A 234 -5.89 -7.32 22.12
N ASP A 235 -6.99 -7.81 22.70
CA ASP A 235 -8.08 -6.97 23.22
C ASP A 235 -7.85 -6.48 24.66
N SER A 236 -6.67 -6.73 25.23
CA SER A 236 -6.30 -6.39 26.61
C SER A 236 -5.16 -5.36 26.66
N SER A 237 -4.40 -5.26 27.76
CA SER A 237 -3.24 -4.34 27.87
C SER A 237 -2.10 -4.79 26.95
N PHE A 238 -2.26 -4.49 25.65
CA PHE A 238 -1.45 -5.05 24.58
C PHE A 238 -0.03 -4.46 24.55
N GLU A 239 0.10 -3.17 24.82
CA GLU A 239 1.40 -2.49 24.91
C GLU A 239 2.24 -3.06 26.07
N ASP A 240 1.64 -3.21 27.26
CA ASP A 240 2.30 -3.83 28.42
C ASP A 240 2.84 -5.24 28.12
N LEU A 241 2.05 -6.01 27.35
CA LEU A 241 2.42 -7.35 26.96
C LEU A 241 3.59 -7.35 25.98
N ILE A 242 3.59 -6.46 24.98
CA ILE A 242 4.72 -6.31 24.05
C ILE A 242 5.98 -5.91 24.79
N ASP A 243 5.91 -4.90 25.66
CA ASP A 243 7.04 -4.45 26.47
C ASP A 243 7.59 -5.59 27.34
N SER A 244 6.71 -6.47 27.84
CA SER A 244 7.13 -7.64 28.59
C SER A 244 7.92 -8.64 27.75
N PHE A 245 7.53 -8.88 26.49
CA PHE A 245 8.29 -9.74 25.58
C PHE A 245 9.63 -9.09 25.23
N GLU A 246 9.61 -7.79 24.97
CA GLU A 246 10.81 -7.00 24.73
C GLU A 246 11.82 -7.11 25.90
N SER A 247 11.36 -7.25 27.14
CA SER A 247 12.22 -7.44 28.33
C SER A 247 12.96 -8.78 28.37
N LEU A 248 12.54 -9.78 27.58
CA LEU A 248 13.16 -11.10 27.55
C LEU A 248 14.54 -11.13 26.86
N HIS A 249 14.97 -10.02 26.24
CA HIS A 249 16.28 -9.90 25.61
C HIS A 249 17.47 -10.12 26.57
N ALA A 250 17.25 -10.00 27.89
CA ALA A 250 18.28 -10.20 28.90
C ALA A 250 18.63 -11.70 29.13
N PHE A 251 17.86 -12.62 28.55
CA PHE A 251 18.05 -14.07 28.69
C PHE A 251 18.75 -14.66 27.47
N ASP A 252 19.42 -15.80 27.65
CA ASP A 252 19.95 -16.54 26.50
C ASP A 252 18.83 -17.16 25.65
N PRO A 253 19.07 -17.48 24.37
CA PRO A 253 18.02 -17.96 23.48
C PRO A 253 17.31 -19.25 23.94
N GLY A 254 18.00 -20.13 24.67
CA GLY A 254 17.41 -21.36 25.21
C GLY A 254 16.42 -21.06 26.33
N GLN A 255 16.81 -20.17 27.24
CA GLN A 255 15.94 -19.67 28.30
C GLN A 255 14.72 -18.93 27.74
N VAL A 256 14.91 -18.09 26.73
CA VAL A 256 13.79 -17.38 26.07
C VAL A 256 12.77 -18.38 25.52
N SER A 257 13.22 -19.43 24.82
CA SER A 257 12.31 -20.45 24.28
C SER A 257 11.52 -21.18 25.38
N LEU A 258 12.16 -21.50 26.51
CA LEU A 258 11.49 -22.11 27.66
C LEU A 258 10.45 -21.17 28.29
N ILE A 259 10.82 -19.90 28.50
CA ILE A 259 9.92 -18.89 29.06
C ILE A 259 8.68 -18.73 28.17
N LEU A 260 8.89 -18.56 26.85
CA LEU A 260 7.79 -18.42 25.90
C LEU A 260 6.87 -19.65 25.89
N ALA A 261 7.45 -20.86 25.90
CA ALA A 261 6.68 -22.10 25.93
C ALA A 261 5.81 -22.20 27.19
N LEU A 262 6.37 -21.92 28.38
CA LEU A 262 5.64 -21.93 29.65
C LEU A 262 4.58 -20.83 29.74
N GLY A 263 4.80 -19.69 29.07
CA GLY A 263 3.86 -18.58 29.03
C GLY A 263 2.60 -18.83 28.18
N THR A 264 2.62 -19.81 27.27
CA THR A 264 1.53 -20.08 26.31
C THR A 264 0.19 -20.33 26.98
N ASP A 265 0.20 -21.01 28.13
CA ASP A 265 -1.01 -21.41 28.86
C ASP A 265 -1.54 -20.31 29.80
N ILE A 266 -0.88 -19.15 29.85
CA ILE A 266 -1.33 -18.05 30.72
C ILE A 266 -2.56 -17.36 30.10
N GLU A 267 -3.68 -17.39 30.83
CA GLU A 267 -4.98 -16.87 30.38
C GLU A 267 -5.14 -15.35 30.46
N HIS A 268 -4.34 -14.68 31.29
CA HIS A 268 -4.46 -13.24 31.48
C HIS A 268 -3.19 -12.52 31.03
N ALA A 269 -3.35 -11.52 30.16
CA ALA A 269 -2.25 -10.72 29.64
C ALA A 269 -1.37 -10.11 30.74
N ASN A 270 -1.98 -9.58 31.80
CA ASN A 270 -1.24 -9.01 32.93
C ASN A 270 -0.41 -10.07 33.67
N SER A 271 -0.93 -11.30 33.79
CA SER A 271 -0.21 -12.41 34.40
C SER A 271 0.95 -12.86 33.50
N LEU A 272 0.76 -12.88 32.18
CA LEU A 272 1.82 -13.21 31.23
C LEU A 272 2.92 -12.15 31.22
N ALA A 273 2.52 -10.87 31.22
CA ALA A 273 3.46 -9.76 31.31
C ALA A 273 4.25 -9.80 32.63
N ALA A 274 3.57 -10.06 33.76
CA ALA A 274 4.23 -10.23 35.05
C ALA A 274 5.17 -11.45 35.07
N PHE A 275 4.77 -12.56 34.46
CA PHE A 275 5.59 -13.77 34.33
C PHE A 275 6.88 -13.47 33.54
N ASN A 276 6.76 -12.85 32.36
CA ASN A 276 7.90 -12.47 31.53
C ASN A 276 8.87 -11.54 32.29
N ARG A 277 8.34 -10.48 32.92
CA ARG A 277 9.14 -9.50 33.67
C ARG A 277 9.85 -10.11 34.89
N ASN A 278 9.32 -11.20 35.46
CA ASN A 278 9.89 -11.86 36.64
C ASN A 278 10.62 -13.16 36.32
N ALA A 279 10.75 -13.56 35.05
CA ALA A 279 11.32 -14.84 34.63
C ALA A 279 12.69 -15.14 35.26
N GLY A 280 13.53 -14.12 35.44
CA GLY A 280 14.87 -14.27 36.04
C GLY A 280 14.89 -14.60 37.53
N LYS A 281 13.77 -14.40 38.23
CA LYS A 281 13.59 -14.73 39.65
C LYS A 281 12.85 -16.06 39.84
N LEU A 282 12.26 -16.60 38.79
CA LEU A 282 11.48 -17.83 38.84
C LEU A 282 12.42 -19.04 38.75
N PRO A 283 12.14 -20.15 39.49
CA PRO A 283 12.94 -21.36 39.43
C PRO A 283 12.60 -22.18 38.16
N LEU A 284 12.87 -21.60 36.99
CA LEU A 284 12.48 -22.14 35.67
C LEU A 284 13.41 -23.27 35.19
N GLY A 285 13.71 -24.24 36.06
CA GLY A 285 14.50 -25.42 35.68
C GLY A 285 15.96 -25.10 35.35
N ARG A 286 16.59 -24.17 36.07
CA ARG A 286 18.06 -24.04 36.10
C ARG A 286 18.66 -25.31 36.71
N GLN A 287 18.88 -26.34 35.90
CA GLN A 287 19.80 -27.45 36.20
C GLN A 287 21.05 -27.30 35.36
#